data_AF-A0A9R1R1N3-F1
#
_entry.id   AF-A0A9R1R1N3-F1
#
_cell.length_a   1.000
_cell.length_b   1.000
_cell.length_c   1.000
_cell.angle_alpha   90.00
_cell.angle_beta   90.00
_cell.angle_gamma   90.00
#
_symmetry.space_group_name_H-M   'P 1'
#
loop_
_entity.id
_entity.type
_entity.pdbx_description
1 polymer ?
#
loop_
_entity_poly.entity_id
_entity_poly.type
_entity_poly.pdbx_seq_one_letter_code
_entity_poly.pdbx_strand_id
1 'polypeptide(L)'
;MLGAIVSGTIADRVGRRCAMAISDVFCILGYLLIVFSKNSVWLDLGRLSIGCGIGLLSYVVPVYISEITPKNLRGRFAAVNQFMICCGASLAYALGTCITWRTLAIVGVTPCLLQLVGLLVIPESPRWLVSKLSL
;
A
#
# COMPACT_ATOMS: atom_id res chain seq x y z
N MET A 1 -8.23 6.83 -8.41
CA MET A 1 -9.31 7.70 -7.92
C MET A 1 -10.42 6.93 -7.21
N LEU A 2 -11.03 5.90 -7.82
CA LEU A 2 -12.06 5.08 -7.15
C LEU A 2 -11.56 4.40 -5.86
N GLY A 3 -10.36 3.81 -5.87
CA GLY A 3 -9.76 3.21 -4.66
C GLY A 3 -9.55 4.20 -3.50
N ALA A 4 -9.29 5.48 -3.79
CA ALA A 4 -9.08 6.50 -2.76
C ALA A 4 -10.40 6.91 -2.08
N ILE A 5 -11.51 6.96 -2.83
CA ILE A 5 -12.85 7.28 -2.29
C ILE A 5 -13.31 6.16 -1.35
N VAL A 6 -13.11 4.90 -1.76
CA VAL A 6 -13.46 3.72 -0.95
C VAL A 6 -12.50 3.57 0.25
N SER A 7 -11.25 4.05 0.14
CA SER A 7 -10.25 3.98 1.22
C SER A 7 -10.65 4.72 2.48
N GLY A 8 -11.30 5.88 2.36
CA GLY A 8 -11.70 6.67 3.52
C GLY A 8 -12.72 5.92 4.37
N THR A 9 -13.76 5.36 3.73
CA THR A 9 -14.84 4.64 4.43
C THR A 9 -14.36 3.31 5.01
N ILE A 10 -13.49 2.58 4.31
CA ILE A 10 -12.92 1.32 4.80
C ILE A 10 -11.93 1.58 5.94
N ALA A 11 -11.05 2.57 5.82
CA ALA A 11 -10.05 2.87 6.84
C ALA A 11 -10.68 3.37 8.16
N ASP A 12 -11.81 4.09 8.08
CA ASP A 12 -12.54 4.55 9.27
C ASP A 12 -13.42 3.44 9.90
N ARG A 13 -13.96 2.50 9.11
CA ARG A 13 -14.81 1.40 9.63
C ARG A 13 -14.03 0.16 10.11
N VAL A 14 -12.93 -0.19 9.43
CA VAL A 14 -12.27 -1.51 9.57
C VAL A 14 -10.94 -1.42 10.34
N GLY A 15 -10.45 -0.20 10.63
CA GLY A 15 -9.19 0.03 11.32
C GLY A 15 -8.00 0.10 10.36
N ARG A 16 -7.00 0.93 10.71
CA ARG A 16 -5.88 1.28 9.82
C ARG A 16 -5.02 0.08 9.43
N ARG A 17 -4.82 -0.89 10.33
CA ARG A 17 -4.06 -2.13 10.09
C ARG A 17 -4.75 -3.03 9.06
N CYS A 18 -6.03 -3.31 9.27
CA CYS A 18 -6.81 -4.14 8.36
C CYS A 18 -6.97 -3.48 6.98
N ALA A 19 -7.10 -2.15 6.91
CA ALA A 19 -7.11 -1.43 5.63
C ALA A 19 -5.80 -1.60 4.84
N MET A 20 -4.64 -1.56 5.51
CA MET A 20 -3.36 -1.85 4.85
C MET A 20 -3.29 -3.32 4.37
N ALA A 21 -3.71 -4.27 5.20
CA ALA A 21 -3.70 -5.69 4.83
C ALA A 21 -4.59 -6.00 3.62
N ILE A 22 -5.81 -5.42 3.56
CA ILE A 22 -6.70 -5.55 2.40
C ILE A 22 -6.03 -5.00 1.15
N SER A 23 -5.34 -3.86 1.27
CA SER A 23 -4.66 -3.21 0.15
C SER A 23 -3.49 -4.06 -0.39
N ASP A 24 -2.72 -4.68 0.50
CA ASP A 24 -1.65 -5.61 0.12
C ASP A 24 -2.21 -6.86 -0.57
N VAL A 25 -3.32 -7.42 -0.08
CA VAL A 25 -3.98 -8.57 -0.74
C VAL A 25 -4.42 -8.20 -2.16
N PHE A 26 -5.00 -7.01 -2.37
CA PHE A 26 -5.35 -6.50 -3.71
C PHE A 26 -4.13 -6.30 -4.61
N CYS A 27 -3.01 -5.83 -4.07
CA CYS A 27 -1.75 -5.70 -4.81
C CYS A 27 -1.19 -7.07 -5.20
N ILE A 28 -1.14 -8.03 -4.28
CA ILE A 28 -0.66 -9.40 -4.52
C ILE A 28 -1.50 -10.08 -5.61
N LEU A 29 -2.83 -9.99 -5.53
CA LEU A 29 -3.74 -10.48 -6.56
C LEU A 29 -3.46 -9.81 -7.91
N GLY A 30 -3.27 -8.49 -7.92
CA GLY A 30 -2.97 -7.74 -9.13
C GLY A 30 -1.66 -8.15 -9.79
N TYR A 31 -0.60 -8.35 -9.01
CA TYR A 31 0.69 -8.84 -9.52
C TYR A 31 0.61 -10.29 -10.01
N LEU A 32 -0.12 -11.18 -9.32
CA LEU A 32 -0.37 -12.55 -9.77
C LEU A 32 -1.07 -12.58 -11.14
N LEU A 33 -2.08 -11.72 -11.33
CA LEU A 33 -2.78 -11.57 -12.61
C LEU A 33 -1.84 -11.10 -13.73
N ILE A 34 -0.90 -10.20 -13.43
CA ILE A 34 0.10 -9.72 -14.40
C ILE A 34 1.08 -10.84 -14.77
N VAL A 35 1.55 -11.63 -13.80
CA VAL A 35 2.50 -12.73 -14.05
C VAL A 35 1.86 -13.83 -14.90
N PHE A 36 0.61 -14.19 -14.63
CA PHE A 36 -0.14 -15.21 -15.37
C PHE A 36 -0.78 -14.70 -16.67
N SER A 37 -0.68 -13.40 -16.95
CA SER A 37 -1.27 -12.81 -18.15
C SER A 37 -0.67 -13.40 -19.44
N LYS A 38 -1.55 -14.01 -20.23
CA LYS A 38 -1.32 -14.40 -21.64
C LYS A 38 -2.03 -13.48 -22.64
N ASN A 39 -3.01 -12.69 -22.18
CA ASN A 39 -3.87 -11.83 -23.00
C ASN A 39 -3.85 -10.39 -22.47
N SER A 40 -3.92 -9.40 -23.36
CA SER A 40 -3.83 -7.97 -23.01
C SER A 40 -4.84 -7.54 -21.93
N VAL A 41 -6.06 -8.11 -21.97
CA VAL A 41 -7.13 -7.82 -20.99
C VAL A 41 -6.74 -8.20 -19.55
N TRP A 42 -5.99 -9.28 -19.36
CA TRP A 42 -5.54 -9.71 -18.01
C TRP A 42 -4.47 -8.79 -17.45
N LEU A 43 -3.64 -8.21 -18.34
CA LEU A 43 -2.66 -7.19 -17.98
C LEU A 43 -3.36 -5.91 -17.50
N ASP A 44 -4.38 -5.45 -18.21
CA ASP A 44 -5.13 -4.25 -17.83
C ASP A 44 -5.91 -4.43 -16.53
N LEU A 45 -6.54 -5.61 -16.34
CA LEU A 45 -7.24 -5.94 -15.10
C LEU A 45 -6.28 -6.00 -13.89
N GLY A 46 -5.10 -6.59 -14.07
CA GLY A 46 -4.07 -6.63 -13.05
C GLY A 46 -3.58 -5.22 -12.66
N ARG A 47 -3.34 -4.35 -13.64
CA ARG A 47 -2.95 -2.94 -13.38
C ARG A 47 -4.05 -2.16 -12.66
N LEU A 48 -5.31 -2.42 -12.99
CA LEU A 48 -6.45 -1.79 -12.30
C LEU A 48 -6.51 -2.23 -10.83
N SER A 49 -6.32 -3.53 -10.54
CA SER A 49 -6.28 -4.06 -9.18
C SER A 49 -5.11 -3.47 -8.37
N ILE A 50 -3.90 -3.43 -8.95
CA ILE A 50 -2.72 -2.83 -8.31
C ILE A 50 -2.95 -1.34 -8.05
N GLY A 51 -3.51 -0.61 -9.02
CA GLY A 51 -3.82 0.81 -8.88
C GLY A 51 -4.81 1.09 -7.74
N CYS A 52 -5.79 0.20 -7.52
CA CYS A 52 -6.68 0.28 -6.37
C CYS A 52 -5.92 0.07 -5.05
N GLY A 53 -5.09 -0.98 -4.95
CA GLY A 53 -4.32 -1.28 -3.74
C GLY A 53 -3.31 -0.19 -3.37
N ILE A 54 -2.53 0.30 -4.35
CA ILE A 54 -1.57 1.41 -4.13
C ILE A 54 -2.31 2.69 -3.77
N GLY A 55 -3.45 2.97 -4.39
CA GLY A 55 -4.27 4.14 -4.06
C GLY A 55 -4.76 4.15 -2.61
N LEU A 56 -5.12 2.97 -2.06
CA LEU A 56 -5.46 2.80 -0.65
C LEU A 56 -4.23 3.00 0.25
N LEU A 57 -3.11 2.34 -0.06
CA LEU A 57 -1.86 2.45 0.70
C LEU A 57 -1.35 3.89 0.79
N SER A 58 -1.41 4.65 -0.30
CA SER A 58 -0.97 6.04 -0.36
C SER A 58 -1.73 6.97 0.57
N TYR A 59 -2.97 6.63 0.96
CA TYR A 59 -3.74 7.38 1.95
C TYR A 59 -3.54 6.84 3.36
N VAL A 60 -3.55 5.52 3.54
CA VAL A 60 -3.53 4.88 4.86
C VAL A 60 -2.17 5.03 5.55
N VAL A 61 -1.05 4.94 4.82
CA VAL A 61 0.32 5.05 5.36
C VAL A 61 0.62 6.42 5.99
N PRO A 62 0.46 7.57 5.29
CA PRO A 62 0.75 8.87 5.90
C PRO A 62 -0.20 9.18 7.06
N VAL A 63 -1.45 8.73 7.02
CA VAL A 63 -2.40 8.88 8.14
C VAL A 63 -1.92 8.08 9.35
N TYR A 64 -1.55 6.81 9.17
CA TYR A 64 -1.02 5.98 10.25
C TYR A 64 0.23 6.60 10.88
N ILE A 65 1.18 7.06 10.06
CA ILE A 65 2.37 7.78 10.52
C ILE A 65 1.99 9.03 11.32
N SER A 66 1.01 9.81 10.86
CA SER A 66 0.54 11.01 11.57
C SER A 66 -0.11 10.69 12.93
N GLU A 67 -0.70 9.50 13.08
CA GLU A 67 -1.33 9.05 14.32
C GLU A 67 -0.31 8.64 15.39
N ILE A 68 0.77 7.95 14.99
CA ILE A 68 1.85 7.49 15.89
C ILE A 68 2.89 8.56 16.20
N THR A 69 3.04 9.58 15.34
CA THR A 69 4.13 10.56 15.46
C THR A 69 3.76 11.73 16.38
N PRO A 70 4.65 12.16 17.31
CA PRO A 70 4.43 13.34 18.14
C PRO A 70 4.35 14.63 17.32
N LYS A 71 3.55 15.61 17.78
CA LYS A 71 3.20 16.84 17.04
C LYS A 71 4.40 17.57 16.42
N ASN A 72 5.55 17.57 17.09
CA ASN A 72 6.76 18.29 16.66
C ASN A 72 7.52 17.63 15.50
N LEU A 73 7.28 16.34 15.21
CA LEU A 73 8.03 15.59 14.18
C LEU A 73 7.17 15.14 12.99
N ARG A 74 5.87 15.41 13.00
CA ARG A 74 4.92 14.96 11.96
C ARG A 74 5.36 15.34 10.54
N GLY A 75 5.83 16.58 10.35
CA GLY A 75 6.29 17.05 9.04
C GLY A 75 7.52 16.29 8.54
N ARG A 76 8.47 15.95 9.44
CA ARG A 76 9.70 15.25 9.07
C ARG A 76 9.41 13.79 8.67
N PHE A 77 8.54 13.10 9.40
CA PHE A 77 8.14 11.74 9.04
C PHE A 77 7.32 11.68 7.74
N ALA A 78 6.46 12.66 7.49
CA ALA A 78 5.74 12.76 6.21
C ALA A 78 6.69 12.97 5.02
N ALA A 79 7.70 13.84 5.19
CA ALA A 79 8.72 14.06 4.17
C ALA A 79 9.56 12.81 3.89
N VAL A 80 9.96 12.06 4.94
CA VAL A 80 10.68 10.78 4.79
C VAL A 80 9.83 9.74 4.05
N ASN A 81 8.53 9.64 4.34
CA ASN A 81 7.63 8.74 3.62
C ASN A 81 7.56 9.09 2.12
N GLN A 82 7.37 10.37 1.79
CA GLN A 82 7.34 10.81 0.40
C GLN A 82 8.68 10.58 -0.32
N PHE A 83 9.79 10.82 0.38
CA PHE A 83 11.13 10.55 -0.13
C PHE A 83 11.33 9.06 -0.44
N MET A 84 10.89 8.18 0.46
CA MET A 84 10.96 6.73 0.25
C MET A 84 10.13 6.29 -0.96
N ILE A 85 8.94 6.87 -1.17
CA ILE A 85 8.12 6.60 -2.37
C ILE A 85 8.87 7.01 -3.64
N CYS A 86 9.47 8.20 -3.66
CA CYS A 86 10.27 8.67 -4.80
C CYS A 86 11.48 7.76 -5.08
N CYS A 87 12.21 7.36 -4.03
CA CYS A 87 13.34 6.44 -4.16
C CYS A 87 12.91 5.05 -4.65
N GLY A 88 11.79 4.52 -4.14
CA GLY A 88 11.23 3.24 -4.60
C GLY A 88 10.82 3.30 -6.07
N ALA A 89 10.17 4.39 -6.49
CA ALA A 89 9.79 4.59 -7.88
C ALA A 89 11.01 4.70 -8.80
N SER A 90 12.05 5.45 -8.41
CA SER A 90 13.28 5.56 -9.22
C SER A 90 14.00 4.23 -9.38
N LEU A 91 14.11 3.43 -8.30
CA LEU A 91 14.61 2.05 -8.34
C LEU A 91 13.78 1.16 -9.26
N ALA A 92 12.44 1.25 -9.21
CA ALA A 92 11.56 0.48 -10.09
C ALA A 92 11.76 0.84 -11.57
N TYR A 93 11.93 2.12 -11.90
CA TYR A 93 12.25 2.55 -13.27
C TYR A 93 13.63 2.08 -13.73
N ALA A 94 14.64 2.15 -12.88
CA ALA A 94 15.99 1.66 -13.20
C ALA A 94 16.02 0.14 -13.40
N LEU A 95 15.29 -0.63 -12.60
CA LEU A 95 15.16 -2.07 -12.80
C LEU A 95 14.35 -2.39 -14.06
N GLY A 96 13.35 -1.57 -14.38
CA GLY A 96 12.51 -1.72 -15.57
C GLY A 96 13.27 -1.56 -16.89
N THR A 97 14.39 -0.85 -16.92
CA THR A 97 15.25 -0.74 -18.12
C THR A 97 16.19 -1.93 -18.29
N CYS A 98 16.56 -2.61 -17.20
CA CYS A 98 17.47 -3.75 -17.24
C CYS A 98 16.75 -5.11 -17.31
N ILE A 99 15.48 -5.19 -16.91
CA ILE A 99 14.79 -6.46 -16.62
C ILE A 99 13.45 -6.56 -17.39
N THR A 100 13.06 -7.79 -17.77
CA THR A 100 11.74 -8.08 -18.38
C THR A 100 10.58 -7.72 -17.44
N TRP A 101 9.48 -7.20 -18.02
CA TRP A 101 8.26 -6.77 -17.32
C TRP A 101 7.66 -7.82 -16.36
N ARG A 102 7.82 -9.13 -16.66
CA ARG A 102 7.38 -10.22 -15.78
C ARG A 102 8.17 -10.30 -14.49
N THR A 103 9.49 -10.22 -14.58
CA THR A 103 10.36 -10.24 -13.40
C THR A 103 10.20 -8.95 -12.60
N LEU A 104 9.95 -7.81 -13.27
CA LEU A 104 9.59 -6.56 -12.59
C LEU A 104 8.32 -6.72 -11.74
N ALA A 105 7.31 -7.42 -12.24
CA ALA A 105 6.09 -7.73 -11.50
C ALA A 105 6.38 -8.60 -10.26
N ILE A 106 7.25 -9.61 -10.38
CA ILE A 106 7.68 -10.46 -9.25
C ILE A 106 8.43 -9.63 -8.20
N VAL A 107 9.34 -8.76 -8.61
CA VAL A 107 10.06 -7.86 -7.70
C VAL A 107 9.11 -6.91 -6.98
N GLY A 108 8.03 -6.48 -7.63
CA GLY A 108 6.97 -5.68 -7.01
C GLY A 108 6.12 -6.41 -5.96
N VAL A 109 6.03 -7.74 -6.03
CA VAL A 109 5.35 -8.55 -4.99
C VAL A 109 6.17 -8.57 -3.70
N THR A 110 7.50 -8.53 -3.78
CA THR A 110 8.41 -8.59 -2.63
C THR A 110 8.11 -7.51 -1.57
N PRO A 111 8.02 -6.20 -1.89
CA PRO A 111 7.67 -5.19 -0.89
C PRO A 111 6.24 -5.35 -0.36
N CYS A 112 5.27 -5.79 -1.17
CA CYS A 112 3.91 -6.07 -0.68
C CYS A 112 3.86 -7.22 0.33
N LEU A 113 4.61 -8.30 0.09
CA LEU A 113 4.74 -9.39 1.05
C LEU A 113 5.44 -8.93 2.33
N LEU A 114 6.52 -8.15 2.19
CA LEU A 114 7.26 -7.63 3.33
C LEU A 114 6.40 -6.68 4.18
N GLN A 115 5.58 -5.84 3.55
CA GLN A 115 4.59 -4.98 4.19
C GLN A 115 3.55 -5.82 4.95
N LEU A 116 3.00 -6.87 4.31
CA LEU A 116 2.01 -7.76 4.91
C LEU A 116 2.55 -8.49 6.14
N VAL A 117 3.80 -8.97 6.09
CA VAL A 117 4.45 -9.59 7.26
C VAL A 117 4.78 -8.55 8.33
N GLY A 118 5.26 -7.37 7.95
CA GLY A 118 5.51 -6.26 8.87
C GLY A 118 4.25 -5.83 9.64
N LEU A 119 3.08 -5.88 8.98
CA LEU A 119 1.78 -5.64 9.59
C LEU A 119 1.41 -6.65 10.68
N LEU A 120 1.97 -7.86 10.69
CA LEU A 120 1.76 -8.83 11.77
C LEU A 120 2.48 -8.43 13.07
N VAL A 121 3.62 -7.75 12.95
CA VAL A 121 4.45 -7.31 14.09
C VAL A 121 3.97 -5.98 14.68
N ILE A 122 3.35 -5.13 13.86
CA ILE A 122 2.92 -3.80 14.26
C ILE A 122 1.58 -3.87 15.03
N PRO A 123 1.51 -3.37 16.28
CA PRO A 123 0.26 -3.29 17.02
C PRO A 123 -0.69 -2.24 16.40
N GLU A 124 -1.99 -2.49 16.53
CA GLU A 124 -3.04 -1.62 15.98
C GLU A 124 -2.96 -0.19 16.53
N SER A 125 -3.39 0.81 15.74
CA SER A 125 -3.30 2.20 16.19
C SER A 125 -4.19 2.43 17.42
N PRO A 126 -3.64 2.93 18.53
CA PRO A 126 -4.36 3.07 19.80
C PRO A 126 -5.54 4.05 19.73
N ARG A 127 -5.62 4.92 18.70
CA ARG A 127 -6.75 5.82 18.48
C ARG A 127 -8.03 5.11 18.02
N TRP A 128 -7.91 4.03 17.24
CA TRP A 128 -9.08 3.24 16.84
C TRP A 128 -9.66 2.49 18.05
N LEU A 129 -8.79 1.95 18.92
CA LEU A 129 -9.19 1.32 20.17
C LEU A 129 -9.95 2.30 21.08
N VAL A 130 -9.48 3.54 21.19
CA VAL A 130 -10.12 4.58 22.01
C VAL A 130 -11.44 5.07 21.40
N SER A 131 -11.54 5.21 20.06
CA SER A 131 -12.80 5.56 19.38
C SER A 131 -13.88 4.48 19.52
N LYS A 132 -13.50 3.23 19.76
CA LYS A 132 -14.43 2.11 19.95
C LYS A 132 -14.87 1.94 21.40
N LEU A 133 -14.10 2.47 22.35
CA LEU A 133 -14.39 2.43 23.80
C LEU A 133 -15.32 3.57 24.26
N SER A 134 -15.54 4.60 23.42
CA SER A 134 -16.42 5.74 23.70
C SER A 134 -17.86 5.57 23.18
N LEU A 135 -18.29 4.33 22.90
CA LEU A 135 -19.66 3.92 22.57
C LEU A 135 -20.09 2.84 23.58
#